data_AF-A0A507E050-F1
#
_entry.id   AF-A0A507E050-F1
#
_cell.length_a   1.000
_cell.length_b   1.000
_cell.length_c   1.000
_cell.angle_alpha   90.00
_cell.angle_beta   90.00
_cell.angle_gamma   90.00
#
_symmetry.space_group_name_H-M   'P 1'
#
loop_
_entity.id
_entity.type
_entity.pdbx_description
1 polymer ?
#
loop_
_entity_poly.entity_id
_entity_poly.type
_entity_poly.pdbx_seq_one_letter_code
_entity_poly.pdbx_strand_id
1 'polypeptide(L)'
;MGAKSSKPKTKTTKVPGGASKPPRDSPNFVQTPPEKHLSADPDTPLKKSLKIWCKTSEQARTHRLGDLVDLYDEIIKRGVVYRASLRCDDDPTTALDRLEAAGQSIIDKFLTPGGPRDLTPLLGADGRSTITVSSVDGFDEVLSKVVGVFEEGVRACGIE
;
A
#
# COMPACT_ATOMS: atom_id res chain seq x y z
N MET A 1 11.90 51.37 48.59
CA MET A 1 12.66 50.14 48.89
C MET A 1 11.68 48.99 48.70
N GLY A 2 11.69 48.27 47.56
CA GLY A 2 12.42 47.00 47.39
C GLY A 2 11.58 45.85 47.98
N ALA A 3 11.18 44.76 47.32
CA ALA A 3 11.63 44.13 46.09
C ALA A 3 10.49 43.30 45.47
N LYS A 4 10.56 43.09 44.15
CA LYS A 4 9.77 42.11 43.39
C LYS A 4 10.19 40.69 43.79
N SER A 5 9.26 39.76 43.87
CA SER A 5 9.55 38.33 43.73
C SER A 5 8.34 37.59 43.16
N SER A 6 8.54 37.12 41.93
CA SER A 6 7.63 36.30 41.14
C SER A 6 7.99 34.82 41.29
N LYS A 7 6.99 33.92 41.38
CA LYS A 7 6.95 32.52 40.86
C LYS A 7 5.78 31.75 41.51
N PRO A 8 5.29 30.64 40.93
CA PRO A 8 4.79 30.48 39.56
C PRO A 8 3.37 29.86 39.55
N LYS A 9 2.53 30.23 38.57
CA LYS A 9 1.26 29.52 38.32
C LYS A 9 1.56 28.14 37.74
N THR A 10 1.25 27.09 38.48
CA THR A 10 1.21 25.70 38.02
C THR A 10 0.23 25.62 36.85
N LYS A 11 0.77 25.57 35.64
CA LYS A 11 0.03 25.25 34.42
C LYS A 11 -0.18 23.74 34.46
N THR A 12 -1.36 23.28 34.84
CA THR A 12 -1.80 21.91 34.56
C THR A 12 -1.89 21.79 33.05
N THR A 13 -0.82 21.33 32.43
CA THR A 13 -0.80 20.93 31.03
C THR A 13 -1.74 19.74 30.93
N LYS A 14 -2.97 19.99 30.50
CA LYS A 14 -3.84 18.98 29.91
C LYS A 14 -2.97 18.28 28.86
N VAL A 15 -2.60 17.03 29.13
CA VAL A 15 -2.07 16.14 28.10
C VAL A 15 -3.17 16.10 27.04
N PRO A 16 -2.94 16.54 25.79
CA PRO A 16 -3.86 16.22 24.73
C PRO A 16 -3.73 14.71 24.57
N GLY A 17 -4.72 13.98 25.09
CA GLY A 17 -5.01 12.65 24.60
C GLY A 17 -5.35 12.82 23.13
N GLY A 18 -4.33 12.76 22.29
CA GLY A 18 -4.43 12.71 20.86
C GLY A 18 -4.98 11.35 20.48
N ALA A 19 -6.27 11.13 20.73
CA ALA A 19 -7.04 10.31 19.82
C ALA A 19 -7.02 11.10 18.51
N SER A 20 -6.00 10.85 17.69
CA SER A 20 -5.91 11.35 16.33
C SER A 20 -7.21 10.94 15.66
N LYS A 21 -8.15 11.88 15.54
CA LYS A 21 -9.33 11.65 14.70
C LYS A 21 -8.79 11.22 13.34
N PRO A 22 -9.26 10.10 12.77
CA PRO A 22 -8.86 9.74 11.43
C PRO A 22 -9.12 10.95 10.53
N PRO A 23 -8.22 11.25 9.57
CA PRO A 23 -8.42 12.32 8.61
C PRO A 23 -9.86 12.25 8.09
N ARG A 24 -10.54 13.40 8.01
CA ARG A 24 -11.98 13.50 7.70
C ARG A 24 -12.38 12.85 6.36
N ASP A 25 -11.39 12.51 5.53
CA ASP A 25 -11.48 11.89 4.21
C ASP A 25 -10.86 10.47 4.16
N SER A 26 -10.66 9.82 5.30
CA SER A 26 -10.13 8.45 5.34
C SER A 26 -11.19 7.43 4.91
N PRO A 27 -10.80 6.37 4.19
CA PRO A 27 -11.67 5.22 3.97
C PRO A 27 -12.17 4.72 5.31
N ASN A 28 -13.42 4.24 5.35
CA ASN A 28 -14.02 3.75 6.58
C ASN A 28 -13.47 2.36 6.93
N PHE A 29 -12.20 2.33 7.33
CA PHE A 29 -11.49 1.10 7.70
C PHE A 29 -12.06 0.44 8.96
N VAL A 30 -12.79 1.22 9.79
CA VAL A 30 -13.53 0.72 10.96
C VAL A 30 -14.64 -0.26 10.57
N GLN A 31 -15.33 0.01 9.45
CA GLN A 31 -16.44 -0.82 8.99
C GLN A 31 -16.02 -1.85 7.94
N THR A 32 -14.99 -1.55 7.16
CA THR A 32 -14.54 -2.39 6.07
C THR A 32 -13.04 -2.57 6.17
N PRO A 33 -12.56 -3.80 6.35
CA PRO A 33 -11.13 -4.05 6.53
C PRO A 33 -10.27 -3.49 5.38
N PRO A 34 -9.01 -3.08 5.63
CA PRO A 34 -8.13 -2.49 4.61
C PRO A 34 -7.92 -3.38 3.38
N GLU A 35 -7.80 -4.69 3.58
CA GLU A 35 -7.68 -5.68 2.51
C GLU A 35 -8.90 -5.68 1.59
N LYS A 36 -10.11 -5.43 2.11
CA LYS A 36 -11.32 -5.34 1.27
C LYS A 36 -11.31 -4.11 0.37
N HIS A 37 -10.75 -2.99 0.84
CA HIS A 37 -10.57 -1.82 0.00
C HIS A 37 -9.49 -2.07 -1.07
N LEU A 38 -8.44 -2.81 -0.72
CA LEU A 38 -7.35 -3.16 -1.63
C LEU A 38 -7.82 -4.12 -2.71
N SER A 39 -8.61 -5.15 -2.36
CA SER A 39 -9.13 -6.13 -3.32
C SER A 39 -10.34 -5.66 -4.13
N ALA A 40 -10.91 -4.48 -3.84
CA ALA A 40 -12.06 -3.97 -4.56
C ALA A 40 -11.73 -3.57 -6.00
N ASP A 41 -12.69 -3.74 -6.91
CA ASP A 41 -12.54 -3.35 -8.31
C ASP A 41 -12.18 -1.86 -8.45
N PRO A 42 -11.33 -1.50 -9.44
CA PRO A 42 -10.81 -0.14 -9.64
C PRO A 42 -11.89 0.94 -9.75
N ASP A 43 -13.05 0.58 -10.27
CA ASP A 43 -14.16 1.52 -10.52
C ASP A 43 -15.11 1.70 -9.34
N THR A 44 -14.94 0.91 -8.28
CA THR A 44 -15.80 0.99 -7.10
C THR A 44 -15.56 2.28 -6.34
N PRO A 45 -16.61 2.86 -5.70
CA PRO A 45 -16.44 3.98 -4.78
C PRO A 45 -15.42 3.68 -3.68
N LEU A 46 -15.37 2.43 -3.22
CA LEU A 46 -14.46 1.95 -2.17
C LEU A 46 -12.98 2.07 -2.58
N LYS A 47 -12.64 1.61 -3.78
CA LYS A 47 -11.27 1.71 -4.32
C LYS A 47 -10.91 3.15 -4.67
N LYS A 48 -11.87 3.94 -5.16
CA LYS A 48 -11.70 5.38 -5.45
C LYS A 48 -11.41 6.18 -4.20
N SER A 49 -12.16 5.97 -3.11
CA SER A 49 -11.91 6.65 -1.83
C SER A 49 -10.54 6.29 -1.26
N LEU A 50 -10.14 5.01 -1.37
CA LEU A 50 -8.80 4.58 -0.98
C LEU A 50 -7.71 5.33 -1.75
N LYS A 51 -7.80 5.38 -3.08
CA LYS A 51 -6.81 6.07 -3.93
C LYS A 51 -6.76 7.58 -3.66
N ILE A 52 -7.90 8.22 -3.38
CA ILE A 52 -7.95 9.63 -3.00
C ILE A 52 -7.22 9.84 -1.68
N TRP A 53 -7.54 9.04 -0.66
CA TRP A 53 -6.91 9.15 0.65
C TRP A 53 -5.40 8.92 0.60
N CYS A 54 -4.93 7.92 -0.15
CA CYS A 54 -3.49 7.69 -0.34
C CYS A 54 -2.76 8.89 -0.98
N LYS A 55 -3.48 9.74 -1.73
CA LYS A 55 -2.93 10.96 -2.35
C LYS A 55 -3.01 12.18 -1.43
N THR A 56 -4.08 12.30 -0.64
CA THR A 56 -4.35 13.49 0.17
C THR A 56 -3.76 13.39 1.58
N SER A 57 -3.70 12.19 2.16
CA SER A 57 -3.15 11.97 3.50
C SER A 57 -1.62 12.01 3.47
N GLU A 58 -1.03 12.85 4.31
CA GLU A 58 0.42 12.87 4.50
C GLU A 58 0.93 11.56 5.09
N GLN A 59 0.24 11.02 6.09
CA GLN A 59 0.61 9.74 6.72
C GLN A 59 0.59 8.59 5.70
N ALA A 60 -0.46 8.53 4.87
CA ALA A 60 -0.56 7.50 3.84
C ALA A 60 0.56 7.61 2.79
N ARG A 61 1.00 8.84 2.47
CA ARG A 61 2.14 9.08 1.59
C ARG A 61 3.47 8.70 2.23
N THR A 62 3.66 9.01 3.53
CA THR A 62 4.84 8.59 4.29
C THR A 62 4.99 7.07 4.33
N HIS A 63 3.89 6.35 4.51
CA HIS A 63 3.86 4.88 4.45
C HIS A 63 3.73 4.32 3.04
N ARG A 64 3.76 5.18 2.00
CA ARG A 64 3.73 4.81 0.58
C ARG A 64 2.55 3.89 0.21
N LEU A 65 1.42 4.07 0.89
CA LEU A 65 0.23 3.24 0.69
C LEU A 65 -0.32 3.33 -0.74
N GLY A 66 -0.19 4.49 -1.39
CA GLY A 66 -0.56 4.64 -2.80
C GLY A 66 0.28 3.78 -3.75
N ASP A 67 1.56 3.60 -3.45
CA ASP A 67 2.44 2.73 -4.23
C ASP A 67 2.09 1.26 -4.05
N LEU A 68 1.76 0.85 -2.81
CA LEU A 68 1.29 -0.51 -2.52
C LEU A 68 -0.04 -0.81 -3.21
N VAL A 69 -0.97 0.15 -3.23
CA VAL A 69 -2.25 0.02 -3.95
C VAL A 69 -2.05 -0.17 -5.45
N ASP A 70 -1.16 0.62 -6.06
CA ASP A 70 -0.87 0.50 -7.48
C ASP A 70 -0.13 -0.81 -7.81
N LEU A 71 0.80 -1.25 -6.96
CA LEU A 71 1.46 -2.54 -7.11
C LEU A 71 0.44 -3.68 -7.06
N TYR A 72 -0.45 -3.69 -6.06
CA TYR A 72 -1.51 -4.68 -5.96
C TYR A 72 -2.37 -4.73 -7.23
N ASP A 73 -2.80 -3.56 -7.74
CA ASP A 73 -3.63 -3.46 -8.94
C ASP A 73 -2.93 -4.03 -10.19
N GLU A 74 -1.63 -3.75 -10.36
CA GLU A 74 -0.85 -4.25 -11.50
C GLU A 74 -0.71 -5.77 -11.46
N ILE A 75 -0.52 -6.34 -10.26
CA ILE A 75 -0.44 -7.80 -10.09
C ILE A 75 -1.78 -8.48 -10.40
N ILE A 76 -2.89 -7.94 -9.90
CA ILE A 76 -4.23 -8.46 -10.21
C ILE A 76 -4.53 -8.36 -11.70
N LYS A 77 -4.22 -7.22 -12.32
CA LYS A 77 -4.39 -7.00 -13.77
C LYS A 77 -3.60 -8.02 -14.59
N ARG A 78 -2.36 -8.32 -14.21
CA ARG A 78 -1.54 -9.38 -14.83
C ARG A 78 -2.24 -10.74 -14.76
N GLY A 79 -2.76 -11.11 -13.60
CA GLY A 79 -3.49 -12.38 -13.43
C GLY A 79 -4.74 -12.48 -14.31
N VAL A 80 -5.45 -11.36 -14.51
CA VAL A 80 -6.59 -11.29 -15.45
C VAL A 80 -6.14 -11.48 -16.89
N VAL A 81 -5.08 -10.78 -17.33
CA VAL A 81 -4.54 -10.89 -18.69
C VAL A 81 -4.08 -12.32 -18.99
N TYR A 82 -3.37 -12.96 -18.07
CA TYR A 82 -2.92 -14.34 -18.22
C TYR A 82 -4.09 -15.32 -18.39
N ARG A 83 -5.09 -15.24 -17.49
CA ARG A 83 -6.30 -16.08 -17.59
C ARG A 83 -7.09 -15.83 -18.87
N ALA A 84 -7.08 -14.61 -19.40
CA ALA A 84 -7.71 -14.30 -20.68
C ALA A 84 -6.93 -14.91 -21.85
N SER A 85 -5.59 -14.81 -21.85
CA SER A 85 -4.74 -15.43 -22.88
C SER A 85 -4.88 -16.94 -22.94
N LEU A 86 -5.03 -17.62 -21.80
CA LEU A 86 -5.30 -19.07 -21.78
C LEU A 86 -6.65 -19.48 -22.43
N ARG A 87 -7.59 -18.54 -22.61
CA ARG A 87 -8.92 -18.82 -23.17
C ARG A 87 -9.04 -18.49 -24.66
N CYS A 88 -8.14 -17.70 -25.21
CA CYS A 88 -8.27 -17.13 -26.56
C CYS A 88 -7.56 -17.96 -27.67
N ASP A 89 -7.27 -19.24 -27.42
CA ASP A 89 -6.44 -20.08 -28.31
C ASP A 89 -5.06 -19.46 -28.65
N ASP A 90 -4.58 -18.49 -27.86
CA ASP A 90 -3.18 -18.04 -27.93
C ASP A 90 -2.30 -19.27 -27.61
N ASP A 91 -1.23 -19.48 -28.38
CA ASP A 91 -0.25 -20.51 -28.06
C ASP A 91 0.26 -20.30 -26.63
N PRO A 92 0.33 -21.37 -25.79
CA PRO A 92 0.73 -21.24 -24.39
C PRO A 92 2.08 -20.54 -24.19
N THR A 93 2.98 -20.60 -25.17
CA THR A 93 4.26 -19.88 -25.18
C THR A 93 4.03 -18.37 -25.24
N THR A 94 3.11 -17.90 -26.10
CA THR A 94 2.78 -16.47 -26.22
C THR A 94 2.10 -15.95 -24.94
N ALA A 95 1.26 -16.76 -24.30
CA ALA A 95 0.66 -16.41 -23.01
C ALA A 95 1.72 -16.29 -21.90
N LEU A 96 2.73 -17.17 -21.89
CA LEU A 96 3.87 -17.12 -20.98
C LEU A 96 4.77 -15.91 -21.25
N ASP A 97 5.12 -15.62 -22.51
CA ASP A 97 5.95 -14.45 -22.85
C ASP A 97 5.31 -13.14 -22.40
N ARG A 98 3.99 -12.99 -22.59
CA ARG A 98 3.23 -11.83 -22.11
C ARG A 98 3.22 -11.77 -20.58
N LEU A 99 3.10 -12.91 -19.93
CA LEU A 99 3.13 -13.04 -18.47
C LEU A 99 4.50 -12.61 -17.90
N GLU A 100 5.59 -13.05 -18.53
CA GLU A 100 6.96 -12.69 -18.17
C GLU A 100 7.23 -11.20 -18.42
N ALA A 101 6.86 -10.67 -19.58
CA ALA A 101 7.05 -9.25 -19.91
C ALA A 101 6.28 -8.33 -18.95
N ALA A 102 5.01 -8.64 -18.65
CA ALA A 102 4.22 -7.89 -17.68
C ALA A 102 4.80 -8.02 -16.27
N GLY A 103 5.33 -9.18 -15.93
CA GLY A 103 6.03 -9.43 -14.68
C GLY A 103 7.27 -8.53 -14.54
N GLN A 104 8.14 -8.54 -15.55
CA GLN A 104 9.34 -7.71 -15.57
C GLN A 104 9.01 -6.24 -15.44
N SER A 105 7.93 -5.76 -16.08
CA SER A 105 7.47 -4.38 -15.92
C SER A 105 7.09 -4.03 -14.47
N ILE A 106 6.51 -4.97 -13.72
CA ILE A 106 6.20 -4.77 -12.29
C ILE A 106 7.50 -4.69 -11.48
N ILE A 107 8.48 -5.56 -11.76
CA ILE A 107 9.80 -5.51 -11.11
C ILE A 107 10.45 -4.15 -11.37
N ASP A 108 10.56 -3.75 -12.63
CA ASP A 108 11.26 -2.54 -13.02
C ASP A 108 10.63 -1.30 -12.36
N LYS A 109 9.30 -1.26 -12.29
CA LYS A 109 8.52 -0.14 -11.77
C LYS A 109 8.51 -0.04 -10.25
N PHE A 110 8.42 -1.15 -9.53
CA PHE A 110 8.16 -1.16 -8.09
C PHE A 110 9.22 -1.86 -7.25
N LEU A 111 10.03 -2.74 -7.84
CA LEU A 111 10.94 -3.62 -7.11
C LEU A 111 12.40 -3.46 -7.54
N THR A 112 12.71 -2.39 -8.28
CA THR A 112 14.09 -2.00 -8.60
C THR A 112 14.68 -1.20 -7.45
N PRO A 113 15.74 -1.69 -6.79
CA PRO A 113 16.41 -0.97 -5.71
C PRO A 113 16.84 0.44 -6.13
N GLY A 114 16.50 1.45 -5.34
CA GLY A 114 16.82 2.85 -5.64
C GLY A 114 15.96 3.48 -6.75
N GLY A 115 14.98 2.75 -7.29
CA GLY A 115 13.98 3.28 -8.20
C GLY A 115 13.02 4.28 -7.53
N PRO A 116 12.32 5.13 -8.32
CA PRO A 116 11.45 6.17 -7.79
C PRO A 116 10.25 5.63 -6.99
N ARG A 117 9.84 4.38 -7.26
CA ARG A 117 8.78 3.69 -6.51
C ARG A 117 9.29 2.40 -5.88
N ASP A 118 10.56 2.34 -5.50
CA ASP A 118 11.20 1.15 -4.93
C ASP A 118 10.56 0.69 -3.61
N LEU A 119 9.68 -0.29 -3.67
CA LEU A 119 9.00 -0.92 -2.53
C LEU A 119 9.80 -2.08 -1.92
N THR A 120 11.00 -2.38 -2.43
CA THR A 120 11.82 -3.47 -1.86
C THR A 120 12.05 -3.36 -0.36
N PRO A 121 12.26 -2.17 0.26
CA PRO A 121 12.48 -2.07 1.71
C PRO A 121 11.22 -2.35 2.53
N LEU A 122 10.04 -2.14 1.93
CA LEU A 122 8.75 -2.35 2.60
C LEU A 122 8.32 -3.81 2.46
N LEU A 123 8.60 -4.44 1.32
CA LEU A 123 8.21 -5.81 1.03
C LEU A 123 9.26 -6.85 1.44
N GLY A 124 10.42 -6.40 1.92
CA GLY A 124 11.56 -7.27 2.22
C GLY A 124 12.44 -6.75 3.36
N ALA A 125 12.21 -7.29 4.56
CA ALA A 125 13.25 -7.36 5.59
C ALA A 125 14.33 -8.42 5.26
N ASP A 126 14.14 -9.24 4.22
CA ASP A 126 14.99 -10.42 3.99
C ASP A 126 16.11 -10.23 2.96
N GLY A 127 16.24 -9.07 2.30
CA GLY A 127 17.39 -8.74 1.43
C GLY A 127 17.67 -9.72 0.26
N ARG A 128 16.84 -10.74 0.08
CA ARG A 128 16.98 -11.84 -0.87
C ARG A 128 15.60 -12.41 -1.13
N SER A 129 14.88 -11.84 -2.07
CA SER A 129 13.94 -12.62 -2.84
C SER A 129 14.11 -12.11 -4.25
N THR A 130 14.89 -12.84 -5.04
CA THR A 130 14.57 -12.95 -6.47
C THR A 130 13.13 -13.45 -6.50
N ILE A 131 12.17 -12.55 -6.37
CA ILE A 131 10.77 -12.84 -6.68
C ILE A 131 10.88 -13.29 -8.12
N THR A 132 10.82 -14.61 -8.30
CA THR A 132 10.99 -15.20 -9.61
C THR A 132 9.62 -15.01 -10.23
N VAL A 133 9.46 -13.83 -10.83
CA VAL A 133 8.25 -13.26 -11.39
C VAL A 133 7.87 -13.98 -12.70
N SER A 134 8.19 -15.27 -12.81
CA SER A 134 7.91 -16.08 -13.99
C SER A 134 6.61 -16.89 -13.85
N SER A 135 6.13 -17.18 -12.63
CA SER A 135 4.89 -17.91 -12.39
C SER A 135 3.76 -17.05 -11.80
N VAL A 136 2.52 -17.54 -11.89
CA VAL A 136 1.37 -16.98 -11.16
C VAL A 136 1.62 -17.07 -9.65
N ASP A 137 2.16 -18.19 -9.18
CA ASP A 137 2.41 -18.47 -7.76
C ASP A 137 3.38 -17.48 -7.11
N GLY A 138 4.43 -17.07 -7.83
CA GLY A 138 5.41 -16.09 -7.33
C GLY A 138 4.78 -14.72 -7.03
N PHE A 139 3.64 -14.40 -7.64
CA PHE A 139 2.92 -13.14 -7.40
C PHE A 139 1.86 -13.24 -6.33
N ASP A 140 1.30 -14.42 -6.08
CA ASP A 140 0.41 -14.62 -4.93
C ASP A 140 1.18 -14.36 -3.61
N GLU A 141 2.45 -14.74 -3.55
CA GLU A 141 3.33 -14.40 -2.41
C GLU A 141 3.52 -12.88 -2.28
N VAL A 142 3.77 -12.18 -3.40
CA VAL A 142 3.92 -10.71 -3.40
C VAL A 142 2.61 -10.04 -3.01
N LEU A 143 1.47 -10.50 -3.50
CA LEU A 143 0.16 -9.99 -3.11
C LEU A 143 -0.06 -10.12 -1.61
N SER A 144 0.24 -11.28 -1.04
CA SER A 144 0.11 -11.50 0.40
C SER A 144 1.01 -10.55 1.20
N LYS A 145 2.25 -10.32 0.75
CA LYS A 145 3.18 -9.36 1.36
C LYS A 145 2.65 -7.93 1.25
N VAL A 146 2.15 -7.53 0.09
CA VAL A 146 1.57 -6.19 -0.14
C VAL A 146 0.38 -5.95 0.77
N VAL A 147 -0.52 -6.93 0.94
CA VAL A 147 -1.65 -6.84 1.87
C VAL A 147 -1.17 -6.61 3.30
N GLY A 148 -0.24 -7.44 3.79
CA GLY A 148 0.26 -7.32 5.17
C GLY A 148 0.92 -5.96 5.43
N VAL A 149 1.81 -5.51 4.54
CA VAL A 149 2.48 -4.21 4.65
C VAL A 149 1.49 -3.05 4.56
N PHE A 150 0.47 -3.19 3.71
CA PHE A 150 -0.59 -2.18 3.59
C PHE A 150 -1.41 -2.06 4.88
N GLU A 151 -1.82 -3.18 5.48
CA GLU A 151 -2.53 -3.19 6.77
C GLU A 151 -1.70 -2.58 7.89
N GLU A 152 -0.41 -2.93 7.98
CA GLU A 152 0.50 -2.34 8.96
C GLU A 152 0.66 -0.83 8.76
N GLY A 153 0.77 -0.38 7.52
CA GLY A 153 0.86 1.05 7.21
C GLY A 153 -0.44 1.81 7.50
N VAL A 154 -1.62 1.20 7.28
CA VAL A 154 -2.91 1.78 7.70
C VAL A 154 -2.99 1.90 9.22
N ARG A 155 -2.58 0.87 9.96
CA ARG A 155 -2.51 0.91 11.43
C ARG A 155 -1.54 1.99 11.93
N ALA A 156 -0.38 2.13 11.28
CA ALA A 156 0.60 3.17 11.59
C ALA A 156 0.09 4.60 11.32
N CYS A 157 -0.91 4.76 10.43
CA CYS A 157 -1.62 6.03 10.25
C CYS A 157 -2.56 6.37 11.44
N GLY A 158 -2.72 5.48 12.42
CA GLY A 158 -3.63 5.64 13.55
C GLY A 158 -5.10 5.47 13.17
N ILE A 159 -5.37 4.69 12.13
CA ILE A 159 -6.72 4.33 11.73
C ILE A 159 -6.97 2.90 12.20
N GLU A 160 -7.81 2.78 13.24
CA GLU A 160 -8.29 1.53 13.85
C GLU A 160 -9.82 1.48 13.78
#